data_AF-U1PW15-F1
#
_entry.id   AF-U1PW15-F1
#
_cell.length_a   1.000
_cell.length_b   1.000
_cell.length_c   1.000
_cell.angle_alpha   90.00
_cell.angle_beta   90.00
_cell.angle_gamma   90.00
#
_symmetry.space_group_name_H-M   'P 1'
#
loop_
_entity.id
_entity.type
_entity.pdbx_description
1 polymer ?
#
loop_
_entity_poly.entity_id
_entity_poly.type
_entity_poly.pdbx_seq_one_letter_code
_entity_poly.pdbx_strand_id
1 'polypeptide(L)'
;MDDAAPLQVIGSGATINDATQNAFDRASELFHISEGEVRARCTFTGGVEIARLPGVVQLSMLTPIELLESAGLGSLVLDKYT
;
A
#
# COMPACT_ATOMS: atom_id res chain seq x y z
N MET A 1 11.86 16.10 0.45
CA MET A 1 11.45 14.69 0.65
C MET A 1 10.27 14.70 1.61
N ASP A 2 9.34 15.64 1.39
CA ASP A 2 8.43 16.18 2.42
C ASP A 2 6.94 15.97 2.06
N ASP A 3 6.66 15.36 0.90
CA ASP A 3 5.29 15.20 0.37
C ASP A 3 4.88 13.73 0.20
N ALA A 4 5.52 12.78 0.90
CA ALA A 4 5.12 11.38 0.89
C ALA A 4 5.26 10.74 2.27
N ALA A 5 4.31 9.87 2.61
CA ALA A 5 4.26 9.20 3.89
C ALA A 5 4.14 7.68 3.73
N PRO A 6 4.59 6.90 4.72
CA PRO A 6 4.49 5.46 4.69
C PRO A 6 3.04 5.00 4.76
N LEU A 7 2.68 4.07 3.89
CA LEU A 7 1.41 3.36 3.93
C LEU A 7 1.66 1.86 3.87
N GLN A 8 0.84 1.12 4.61
CA GLN A 8 0.80 -0.33 4.56
C GLN A 8 -0.61 -0.83 4.22
N VAL A 9 -0.71 -1.69 3.20
CA VAL A 9 -1.94 -2.36 2.79
C VAL A 9 -1.82 -3.84 3.12
N ILE A 10 -2.85 -4.40 3.77
CA ILE A 10 -2.90 -5.81 4.11
C ILE A 10 -3.71 -6.57 3.06
N GLY A 11 -3.08 -7.57 2.45
CA GLY A 11 -3.73 -8.53 1.57
C GLY A 11 -3.99 -9.85 2.28
N SER A 12 -5.13 -10.47 1.98
CA SER A 12 -5.48 -11.79 2.51
C SER A 12 -6.10 -12.68 1.45
N GLY A 13 -5.82 -13.98 1.50
CA GLY A 13 -6.33 -14.95 0.55
C GLY A 13 -6.15 -16.40 1.02
N ALA A 14 -6.64 -17.35 0.23
CA ALA A 14 -6.48 -18.78 0.53
C ALA A 14 -5.01 -19.22 0.41
N THR A 15 -4.27 -18.59 -0.51
CA THR A 15 -2.82 -18.78 -0.71
C THR A 15 -2.07 -17.45 -0.62
N ILE A 16 -0.74 -17.54 -0.60
CA ILE A 16 0.15 -16.37 -0.61
C ILE A 16 0.03 -15.56 -1.90
N ASN A 17 -0.22 -16.22 -3.03
CA ASN A 17 -0.40 -15.55 -4.32
C ASN A 17 -1.73 -14.80 -4.34
N ASP A 18 -2.80 -15.40 -3.83
CA ASP A 18 -4.11 -14.75 -3.70
C ASP A 18 -4.04 -13.54 -2.77
N ALA A 19 -3.34 -13.68 -1.64
CA ALA A 19 -3.13 -12.58 -0.70
C ALA A 19 -2.32 -11.45 -1.32
N THR A 20 -1.30 -11.77 -2.13
CA THR A 20 -0.49 -10.79 -2.86
C THR A 20 -1.33 -10.02 -3.87
N GLN A 21 -2.09 -10.71 -4.72
CA GLN A 21 -2.98 -10.05 -5.67
C GLN A 21 -4.00 -9.17 -4.94
N ASN A 22 -4.60 -9.68 -3.85
CA ASN A 22 -5.53 -8.90 -3.04
C ASN A 22 -4.91 -7.61 -2.46
N ALA A 23 -3.63 -7.63 -2.05
CA ALA A 23 -2.96 -6.41 -1.58
C ALA A 23 -2.79 -5.38 -2.70
N PHE A 24 -2.40 -5.83 -3.90
CA PHE A 24 -2.24 -4.98 -5.07
C PHE A 24 -3.57 -4.38 -5.53
N ASP A 25 -4.61 -5.21 -5.66
CA ASP A 25 -5.95 -4.77 -6.05
C ASP A 25 -6.48 -3.71 -5.08
N ARG A 26 -6.35 -3.95 -3.76
CA ARG A 26 -6.76 -2.99 -2.72
C ARG A 26 -6.01 -1.66 -2.83
N ALA A 27 -4.70 -1.69 -3.06
CA ALA A 27 -3.91 -0.47 -3.20
C ALA A 27 -4.27 0.30 -4.48
N SER A 28 -4.43 -0.40 -5.59
CA SER A 28 -4.84 0.18 -6.87
C SER A 28 -6.24 0.77 -6.83
N GLU A 29 -7.20 0.08 -6.21
CA GLU A 29 -8.57 0.54 -6.02
C GLU A 29 -8.62 1.75 -5.09
N LEU A 30 -7.87 1.73 -3.98
CA LEU A 30 -7.85 2.82 -3.00
C LEU A 30 -7.33 4.13 -3.59
N PHE A 31 -6.29 4.08 -4.42
CA PHE A 31 -5.65 5.27 -4.98
C PHE A 31 -6.05 5.57 -6.43
N HIS A 32 -6.88 4.73 -7.04
CA HIS A 32 -7.26 4.82 -8.45
C HIS A 32 -6.05 4.88 -9.41
N ILE A 33 -5.01 4.09 -9.11
CA ILE A 33 -3.78 3.96 -9.91
C ILE A 33 -3.60 2.53 -10.43
N SER A 34 -2.79 2.37 -11.48
CA SER A 34 -2.52 1.04 -12.04
C SER A 34 -1.74 0.14 -11.08
N GLU A 35 -1.91 -1.17 -11.20
CA GLU A 35 -1.09 -2.14 -10.45
C GLU A 35 0.40 -1.94 -10.73
N GLY A 36 0.77 -1.60 -11.98
CA GLY A 36 2.15 -1.32 -12.36
C GLY A 36 2.77 -0.16 -11.59
N GLU A 37 1.98 0.89 -11.33
CA GLU A 37 2.40 2.02 -10.50
C GLU A 37 2.59 1.60 -9.04
N VAL A 38 1.66 0.84 -8.46
CA VAL A 38 1.79 0.29 -7.09
C VAL A 38 3.05 -0.57 -6.99
N ARG A 39 3.29 -1.45 -7.97
CA ARG A 39 4.47 -2.33 -8.03
C ARG A 39 5.78 -1.55 -8.11
N ALA A 40 5.83 -0.50 -8.93
CA ALA A 40 6.99 0.37 -9.02
C ALA A 40 7.27 1.03 -7.66
N ARG A 41 6.25 1.61 -7.02
CA ARG A 41 6.38 2.24 -5.71
C ARG A 41 6.84 1.28 -4.63
N CYS A 42 6.26 0.08 -4.58
CA CYS A 42 6.71 -0.99 -3.70
C CYS A 42 8.18 -1.34 -3.95
N THR A 43 8.61 -1.42 -5.20
CA THR A 43 10.00 -1.79 -5.54
C THR A 43 11.01 -0.73 -5.09
N PHE A 44 10.68 0.55 -5.24
CA PHE A 44 11.61 1.64 -4.93
C PHE A 44 11.55 2.13 -3.48
N THR A 45 10.39 2.04 -2.84
CA THR A 45 10.13 2.71 -1.55
C THR A 45 9.54 1.80 -0.49
N GLY A 46 9.49 0.49 -0.73
CA GLY A 46 9.01 -0.47 0.25
C GLY A 46 9.18 -1.92 -0.20
N GLY A 47 8.09 -2.69 -0.23
CA GLY A 47 8.10 -4.09 -0.62
C GLY A 47 6.82 -4.85 -0.28
N VAL A 48 6.82 -6.15 -0.55
CA VAL A 48 5.75 -7.07 -0.16
C VAL A 48 6.34 -8.14 0.75
N GLU A 49 5.78 -8.29 1.95
CA GLU A 49 6.29 -9.17 2.99
C GLU A 49 5.20 -10.15 3.44
N ILE A 50 5.61 -11.35 3.84
CA ILE A 50 4.69 -12.37 4.36
C ILE A 50 4.35 -12.01 5.80
N ALA A 51 3.13 -11.57 6.05
CA ALA A 51 2.67 -11.26 7.40
C ALA A 51 2.32 -12.54 8.17
N ARG A 52 1.52 -13.43 7.56
CA ARG A 52 1.13 -14.70 8.18
C ARG A 52 0.85 -15.76 7.13
N LEU A 53 1.48 -16.92 7.26
CA LEU A 53 1.15 -18.10 6.46
C LEU A 53 -0.25 -18.66 6.83
N PRO A 54 -0.98 -19.25 5.88
CA PRO A 54 -0.60 -19.46 4.48
C PRO A 54 -0.97 -18.30 3.52
N GLY A 55 -1.63 -17.23 3.98
CA GLY A 55 -2.32 -16.30 3.07
C GLY A 55 -2.58 -14.91 3.60
N VAL A 56 -1.61 -14.30 4.29
CA VAL A 56 -1.64 -12.88 4.64
C VAL A 56 -0.31 -12.24 4.27
N VAL A 57 -0.37 -11.14 3.54
CA VAL A 57 0.82 -10.35 3.17
C VAL A 57 0.60 -8.89 3.53
N GLN A 58 1.71 -8.18 3.66
CA GLN A 58 1.75 -6.74 3.81
C GLN A 58 2.48 -6.11 2.65
N LEU A 59 1.84 -5.14 2.02
CA LEU A 59 2.39 -4.30 0.96
C LEU A 59 2.70 -2.94 1.57
N SER A 60 3.96 -2.52 1.48
CA SER A 60 4.46 -1.27 2.02
C SER A 60 5.02 -0.39 0.90
N MET A 61 4.69 0.90 0.90
CA MET A 61 5.25 1.88 -0.01
C MET A 61 5.15 3.30 0.56
N LEU A 62 5.97 4.22 0.05
CA LEU A 62 5.74 5.64 0.26
C LEU A 62 4.66 6.13 -0.72
N THR A 63 3.65 6.80 -0.16
CA THR A 63 2.51 7.34 -0.90
C THR A 63 2.50 8.86 -0.80
N PRO A 64 2.40 9.59 -1.93
CA PRO A 64 2.24 11.04 -1.95
C PRO A 64 1.09 11.51 -1.08
N ILE A 65 1.26 12.63 -0.36
CA ILE A 65 0.20 13.19 0.49
C ILE A 65 -1.07 13.46 -0.32
N GLU A 66 -0.96 13.93 -1.57
CA GLU A 66 -2.11 14.19 -2.43
C GLU A 66 -2.96 12.92 -2.72
N LEU A 67 -2.29 11.76 -2.87
CA LEU A 67 -2.97 10.48 -3.03
C LEU A 67 -3.59 10.00 -1.71
N LEU A 68 -2.94 10.30 -0.58
CA LEU A 68 -3.50 9.99 0.74
C LEU A 68 -4.72 10.89 1.03
N GLU A 69 -4.69 12.16 0.67
CA GLU A 69 -5.83 13.08 0.80
C GLU A 69 -7.01 12.65 -0.07
N SER A 70 -6.77 12.26 -1.33
CA SER A 70 -7.83 11.79 -2.22
C SER A 70 -8.47 10.48 -1.74
N ALA A 71 -7.71 9.64 -1.04
CA ALA A 71 -8.19 8.44 -0.37
C ALA A 71 -8.82 8.71 1.01
N GLY A 72 -8.86 9.97 1.48
CA GLY A 72 -9.38 10.34 2.81
C GLY A 72 -8.47 9.97 3.99
N LEU A 73 -7.20 9.65 3.72
CA LEU A 73 -6.18 9.27 4.70
C LEU A 73 -5.20 10.40 5.04
N GLY A 74 -5.21 11.51 4.30
CA GLY A 74 -4.24 12.61 4.45
C GLY A 74 -4.20 13.21 5.86
N SER A 75 -5.36 13.47 6.48
CA SER A 75 -5.42 14.04 7.84
C SER A 75 -4.86 13.11 8.91
N LEU A 76 -5.14 11.81 8.81
CA LEU A 76 -4.60 10.78 9.73
C LEU A 76 -3.08 10.68 9.68
N VAL A 77 -2.52 10.89 8.49
CA VAL A 77 -1.08 10.80 8.25
C VAL A 77 -0.37 12.06 8.73
N LEU A 78 -0.91 13.24 8.43
CA LEU A 78 -0.37 14.51 8.89
C LEU A 78 -0.34 14.59 10.42
N ASP A 79 -1.39 14.13 11.11
CA ASP A 79 -1.45 14.11 12.59
C ASP A 79 -0.40 13.20 13.26
N LYS A 80 0.21 12.27 12.51
CA LYS A 80 1.17 11.27 13.05
C LYS A 80 2.62 11.57 12.71
N TYR A 81 2.86 12.31 11.63
CA TYR A 81 4.20 12.50 11.07
C TYR A 81 4.60 13.97 10.92
N THR A 82 3.68 14.91 11.14
CA THR A 82 3.93 16.36 11.20
C THR A 82 3.67 16.88 12.61
#